data_AF-A0A7Y7BEY7-F1
#
_entry.id   AF-A0A7Y7BEY7-F1
#
_cell.length_a   1.000
_cell.length_b   1.000
_cell.length_c   1.000
_cell.angle_alpha   90.00
_cell.angle_beta   90.00
_cell.angle_gamma   90.00
#
_symmetry.space_group_name_H-M   'P 1'
#
loop_
_entity.id
_entity.type
_entity.pdbx_description
1 polymer ?
#
loop_
_entity_poly.entity_id
_entity_poly.type
_entity_poly.pdbx_seq_one_letter_code
_entity_poly.pdbx_strand_id
1 'polypeptide(L)'
;IAHAIHFSGPLAVVVAGIFIGNKSPQIAWSSTTQNYVDKFWELIDVFLNAILFVLIGFELLIVTINGEYILLGILAIPITLLARYIALAGPIAIFNKKLEFIPRTDIMMTWGGIRGGISIALALSLQPEMERELFLTVTYVIVVFSIIGQGLTIGPLVKKILKR
;
A
#
# COMPACT_ATOMS: atom_id res chain seq x y z
N ILE A 1 13.07 20.42 4.83
CA ILE A 1 13.10 20.69 6.29
C ILE A 1 13.14 19.39 7.10
N ALA A 2 12.11 18.53 7.05
CA ALA A 2 12.07 17.28 7.83
C ALA A 2 13.34 16.41 7.70
N HIS A 3 13.81 16.16 6.47
CA HIS A 3 15.03 15.38 6.25
C HIS A 3 16.29 16.02 6.87
N ALA A 4 16.39 17.36 6.86
CA ALA A 4 17.54 18.08 7.42
C ALA A 4 17.62 17.98 8.95
N ILE A 5 16.51 17.67 9.62
CA ILE A 5 16.44 17.43 11.06
C ILE A 5 16.31 15.94 11.40
N HIS A 6 16.61 15.04 10.46
CA HIS A 6 16.51 13.58 10.60
C HIS A 6 15.09 13.04 10.89
N PHE A 7 14.04 13.74 10.45
CA PHE A 7 12.65 13.27 10.50
C PHE A 7 12.21 12.64 9.16
N SER A 8 11.22 11.75 9.21
CA SER A 8 10.62 11.16 8.01
C SER A 8 9.92 12.22 7.15
N GLY A 9 10.53 12.53 6.01
CA GLY A 9 9.97 13.44 5.00
C GLY A 9 8.58 13.02 4.53
N PRO A 10 8.38 11.76 4.08
CA PRO A 10 7.06 11.29 3.62
C PRO A 10 5.98 11.40 4.70
N LEU A 11 6.29 11.04 5.95
CA LEU A 11 5.32 11.13 7.04
C LEU A 11 4.96 12.60 7.35
N ALA A 12 5.94 13.50 7.34
CA ALA A 12 5.70 14.93 7.54
C ALA A 12 4.76 15.51 6.46
N VAL A 13 4.93 15.10 5.21
CA VAL A 13 4.05 15.51 4.09
C VAL A 13 2.64 14.94 4.26
N VAL A 14 2.50 13.68 4.68
CA VAL A 14 1.17 13.08 4.96
C VAL A 14 0.46 13.83 6.08
N VAL A 15 1.14 14.14 7.18
CA VAL A 15 0.55 14.91 8.30
C VAL A 15 0.14 16.31 7.85
N ALA A 16 0.98 17.00 7.08
CA ALA A 16 0.65 18.29 6.50
C ALA A 16 -0.57 18.20 5.56
N GLY A 17 -0.62 17.17 4.71
CA GLY A 17 -1.74 16.91 3.81
C GLY A 17 -3.06 16.66 4.54
N ILE A 18 -3.05 15.87 5.62
CA ILE A 18 -4.25 15.66 6.46
C ILE A 18 -4.67 16.97 7.14
N PHE A 19 -3.73 17.75 7.64
CA PHE A 19 -4.04 19.03 8.32
C PHE A 19 -4.66 20.04 7.35
N ILE A 20 -4.06 20.20 6.17
CA ILE A 20 -4.55 21.09 5.10
C ILE A 20 -5.87 20.55 4.53
N GLY A 21 -5.98 19.26 4.26
CA GLY A 21 -7.14 18.66 3.61
C GLY A 21 -8.39 18.54 4.49
N ASN A 22 -8.26 18.50 5.81
CA ASN A 22 -9.40 18.30 6.72
C ASN A 22 -10.16 19.61 7.02
N LYS A 23 -9.49 20.61 7.61
CA LYS A 23 -10.15 21.84 8.09
C LYS A 23 -9.92 23.08 7.21
N SER A 24 -8.89 23.08 6.37
CA SER A 24 -8.54 24.27 5.59
C SER A 24 -9.55 24.63 4.47
N PRO A 25 -10.17 23.69 3.74
CA PRO A 25 -11.07 24.04 2.63
C PRO A 25 -12.38 24.68 3.10
N GLN A 26 -12.92 24.25 4.25
CA GLN A 26 -14.20 24.72 4.77
C GLN A 26 -14.15 26.15 5.33
N ILE A 27 -12.96 26.62 5.72
CA ILE A 27 -12.78 27.91 6.39
C ILE A 27 -12.16 28.95 5.45
N ALA A 28 -11.33 28.51 4.47
CA ALA A 28 -10.52 29.43 3.67
C ALA A 28 -10.97 29.54 2.20
N TRP A 29 -11.72 28.58 1.65
CA TRP A 29 -11.96 28.51 0.20
C TRP A 29 -13.44 28.63 -0.17
N SER A 30 -13.69 29.22 -1.35
CA SER A 30 -14.99 29.11 -2.00
C SER A 30 -15.19 27.67 -2.52
N SER A 31 -16.44 27.23 -2.67
CA SER A 31 -16.77 25.91 -3.21
C SER A 31 -16.16 25.66 -4.59
N THR A 32 -16.09 26.70 -5.41
CA THR A 32 -15.45 26.66 -6.74
C THR A 32 -13.95 26.42 -6.63
N THR A 33 -13.24 27.16 -5.76
CA THR A 33 -11.80 27.01 -5.55
C THR A 33 -11.45 25.61 -5.05
N GLN A 34 -12.21 25.10 -4.09
CA GLN A 34 -11.99 23.76 -3.55
C GLN A 34 -12.11 22.70 -4.65
N ASN A 35 -13.15 22.77 -5.49
CA ASN A 35 -13.34 21.82 -6.59
C ASN A 35 -12.18 21.84 -7.59
N TYR A 36 -11.64 23.02 -7.93
CA TYR A 36 -10.46 23.11 -8.81
C TYR A 36 -9.21 22.51 -8.17
N VAL A 37 -8.98 22.76 -6.88
CA VAL A 37 -7.83 22.21 -6.16
C VAL A 37 -7.93 20.69 -6.04
N ASP A 38 -9.11 20.18 -5.69
CA ASP A 38 -9.36 18.73 -5.58
C ASP A 38 -9.12 18.02 -6.91
N LYS A 39 -9.69 18.55 -8.01
CA LYS A 39 -9.47 18.02 -9.36
C LYS A 39 -8.02 18.10 -9.81
N PHE A 40 -7.33 19.19 -9.46
CA PHE A 40 -5.91 19.33 -9.78
C PHE A 40 -5.09 18.23 -9.09
N TRP A 41 -5.31 18.01 -7.80
CA TRP A 41 -4.59 16.96 -7.06
C TRP A 41 -4.99 15.55 -7.51
N GLU A 42 -6.25 15.32 -7.86
CA GLU A 42 -6.70 14.05 -8.45
C GLU A 42 -5.97 13.78 -9.78
N LEU A 43 -5.85 14.78 -10.66
CA LEU A 43 -5.12 14.64 -11.91
C LEU A 43 -3.63 14.34 -11.68
N ILE A 44 -3.01 15.03 -10.71
CA ILE A 44 -1.62 14.78 -10.33
C ILE A 44 -1.45 13.37 -9.78
N ASP A 45 -2.36 12.89 -8.91
CA ASP A 45 -2.32 11.53 -8.37
C ASP A 45 -2.42 10.48 -9.49
N VAL A 46 -3.39 10.61 -10.40
CA VAL A 46 -3.55 9.70 -11.53
C VAL A 46 -2.30 9.71 -12.42
N PHE A 47 -1.75 10.89 -12.71
CA PHE A 47 -0.55 11.04 -13.54
C PHE A 47 0.69 10.41 -12.90
N LEU A 48 0.95 10.70 -11.63
CA LEU A 48 2.10 10.15 -10.90
C LEU A 48 1.96 8.63 -10.70
N ASN A 49 0.76 8.13 -10.42
CA ASN A 49 0.51 6.69 -10.32
C ASN A 49 0.75 5.98 -11.66
N ALA A 50 0.33 6.56 -12.78
CA ALA A 50 0.61 6.01 -14.10
C ALA A 50 2.12 5.92 -14.37
N ILE A 51 2.86 6.99 -14.09
CA ILE A 51 4.33 6.99 -14.20
C ILE A 51 4.95 5.93 -13.30
N LEU A 52 4.52 5.84 -12.04
CA LEU A 52 5.01 4.86 -11.08
C LEU A 52 4.81 3.43 -11.59
N PHE A 53 3.65 3.10 -12.17
CA PHE A 53 3.42 1.77 -12.74
C PHE A 53 4.27 1.49 -13.98
N VAL A 54 4.49 2.49 -14.83
CA VAL A 54 5.41 2.38 -15.97
C VAL A 54 6.83 2.12 -15.50
N LEU A 55 7.32 2.86 -14.50
CA LEU A 55 8.65 2.67 -13.93
C LEU A 55 8.81 1.29 -13.29
N ILE A 56 7.80 0.82 -12.54
CA ILE A 56 7.78 -0.55 -11.98
C ILE A 56 7.80 -1.60 -13.09
N GLY A 57 7.11 -1.36 -14.20
CA GLY A 57 7.12 -2.23 -15.37
C GLY A 57 8.48 -2.28 -16.05
N PHE A 58 9.16 -1.14 -16.19
CA PHE A 58 10.52 -1.10 -16.74
C PHE A 58 11.53 -1.76 -15.81
N GLU A 59 11.41 -1.56 -14.50
CA GLU A 59 12.29 -2.20 -13.52
C GLU A 59 12.25 -3.73 -13.66
N LEU A 60 11.08 -4.34 -13.89
CA LEU A 60 10.94 -5.79 -14.12
C LEU A 60 11.92 -6.29 -15.19
N LEU A 61 12.09 -5.54 -16.28
CA LEU A 61 12.91 -5.96 -17.42
C LEU A 61 14.40 -6.07 -17.08
N ILE A 62 14.85 -5.34 -16.06
CA ILE A 62 16.26 -5.32 -15.64
C ILE A 62 16.51 -6.17 -14.38
N VAL A 63 15.47 -6.70 -13.73
CA VAL A 63 15.63 -7.59 -12.57
C VAL A 63 16.27 -8.91 -13.01
N THR A 64 17.32 -9.31 -12.30
CA THR A 64 17.93 -10.63 -12.43
C THR A 64 16.95 -11.71 -11.96
N ILE A 65 16.42 -12.48 -12.91
CA ILE A 65 15.48 -13.56 -12.62
C ILE A 65 16.27 -14.77 -12.11
N ASN A 66 16.45 -14.85 -10.80
CA ASN A 66 16.96 -16.04 -10.13
C ASN A 66 15.77 -16.91 -9.67
N GLY A 67 15.74 -18.18 -10.10
CA GLY A 67 14.68 -19.13 -9.74
C GLY A 67 14.57 -19.35 -8.22
N GLU A 68 15.68 -19.27 -7.49
CA GLU A 68 15.69 -19.36 -6.03
C GLU A 68 14.97 -18.17 -5.39
N TYR A 69 15.22 -16.95 -5.88
CA TYR A 69 14.58 -15.73 -5.35
C TYR A 69 13.08 -15.69 -5.67
N ILE A 70 12.67 -16.23 -6.82
CA ILE A 70 11.25 -16.41 -7.13
C ILE A 70 10.60 -17.39 -6.15
N LEU A 71 11.24 -18.53 -5.88
CA LEU A 71 10.71 -19.50 -4.93
C LEU A 71 10.56 -18.89 -3.54
N LEU A 72 11.56 -18.15 -3.07
CA LEU A 72 11.48 -17.38 -1.83
C LEU A 72 10.34 -16.35 -1.85
N GLY A 73 10.14 -15.66 -2.98
CA GLY A 73 9.03 -14.73 -3.18
C GLY A 73 7.66 -15.40 -3.06
N ILE A 74 7.49 -16.58 -3.68
CA ILE A 74 6.26 -17.37 -3.62
C ILE A 74 5.99 -17.84 -2.19
N LEU A 75 7.02 -18.32 -1.48
CA LEU A 75 6.91 -18.72 -0.07
C LEU A 75 6.66 -17.52 0.86
N ALA A 76 7.12 -16.33 0.49
CA ALA A 76 6.88 -15.11 1.27
C ALA A 76 5.41 -14.64 1.20
N ILE A 77 4.64 -15.01 0.17
CA ILE A 77 3.21 -14.65 0.06
C ILE A 77 2.41 -15.18 1.27
N PRO A 78 2.33 -16.49 1.56
CA PRO A 78 1.58 -16.98 2.70
C PRO A 78 2.13 -16.46 4.03
N ILE A 79 3.44 -16.28 4.15
CA ILE A 79 4.09 -15.73 5.36
C ILE A 79 3.62 -14.29 5.61
N THR A 80 3.63 -13.44 4.59
CA THR A 80 3.22 -12.03 4.73
C THR A 80 1.74 -11.87 4.99
N LEU A 81 0.89 -12.74 4.40
CA LEU A 81 -0.54 -12.76 4.70
C LEU A 81 -0.81 -13.23 6.14
N LEU A 82 -0.12 -14.27 6.60
CA LEU A 82 -0.25 -14.77 7.96
C LEU A 82 0.23 -13.72 8.99
N ALA A 83 1.38 -13.10 8.73
CA ALA A 83 1.90 -12.01 9.57
C ALA A 83 0.89 -10.86 9.68
N ARG A 84 0.26 -10.49 8.56
CA ARG A 84 -0.80 -9.46 8.55
C ARG A 84 -2.04 -9.90 9.33
N TYR A 85 -2.47 -11.15 9.17
CA TYR A 85 -3.60 -11.70 9.91
C TYR A 85 -3.35 -11.63 11.42
N ILE A 86 -2.18 -12.08 11.88
CA ILE A 86 -1.80 -12.06 13.30
C ILE A 86 -1.74 -10.61 13.81
N ALA A 87 -1.14 -9.70 13.04
CA ALA A 87 -1.03 -8.29 13.41
C ALA A 87 -2.40 -7.60 13.56
N LEU A 88 -3.41 -8.04 12.80
CA LEU A 88 -4.78 -7.52 12.88
C LEU A 88 -5.63 -8.25 13.93
N ALA A 89 -5.41 -9.54 14.15
CA ALA A 89 -6.17 -10.36 15.08
C ALA A 89 -6.10 -9.80 16.51
N GLY A 90 -4.94 -9.32 16.95
CA GLY A 90 -4.75 -8.72 18.28
C GLY A 90 -5.63 -7.47 18.51
N PRO A 91 -5.45 -6.38 17.74
CA PRO A 91 -6.27 -5.18 17.86
C PRO A 91 -7.76 -5.43 17.67
N ILE A 92 -8.15 -6.27 16.70
CA ILE A 92 -9.55 -6.58 16.44
C ILE A 92 -10.17 -7.30 17.64
N ALA A 93 -9.50 -8.28 18.23
CA ALA A 93 -10.00 -8.98 19.41
C ALA A 93 -10.19 -8.04 20.62
N ILE A 94 -9.25 -7.10 20.82
CA ILE A 94 -9.31 -6.12 21.92
C ILE A 94 -10.47 -5.14 21.71
N PHE A 95 -10.66 -4.63 20.50
CA PHE A 95 -11.62 -3.57 20.22
C PHE A 95 -12.97 -4.05 19.68
N ASN A 96 -13.18 -5.37 19.53
CA ASN A 96 -14.37 -5.95 18.92
C ASN A 96 -15.68 -5.42 19.51
N LYS A 97 -15.76 -5.34 20.85
CA LYS A 97 -16.96 -4.88 21.56
C LYS A 97 -17.19 -3.37 21.48
N LYS A 98 -16.14 -2.57 21.23
CA LYS A 98 -16.21 -1.10 21.25
C LYS A 98 -16.51 -0.52 19.87
N LEU A 99 -16.03 -1.19 18.82
CA LEU A 99 -16.13 -0.72 17.44
C LEU A 99 -17.17 -1.50 16.61
N GLU A 100 -17.86 -2.47 17.22
CA GLU A 100 -18.91 -3.28 16.60
C GLU A 100 -18.49 -3.83 15.23
N PHE A 101 -17.31 -4.47 15.18
CA PHE A 101 -16.77 -4.98 13.92
C PHE A 101 -17.69 -6.03 13.30
N ILE A 102 -17.81 -5.97 11.97
CA ILE A 102 -18.53 -6.97 11.19
C ILE A 102 -17.85 -8.34 11.38
N PRO A 103 -18.60 -9.46 11.41
CA PRO A 103 -18.00 -10.78 11.44
C PRO A 103 -16.95 -10.96 10.33
N ARG A 104 -15.78 -11.51 10.68
CA ARG A 104 -14.65 -11.76 9.77
C ARG A 104 -13.98 -10.50 9.19
N THR A 105 -14.06 -9.37 9.91
CA THR A 105 -13.34 -8.14 9.57
C THR A 105 -11.82 -8.37 9.48
N ASP A 106 -11.25 -9.23 10.32
CA ASP A 106 -9.86 -9.66 10.29
C ASP A 106 -9.45 -10.24 8.93
N ILE A 107 -10.27 -11.14 8.38
CA ILE A 107 -10.03 -11.76 7.07
C ILE A 107 -10.19 -10.70 5.96
N MET A 108 -11.22 -9.87 6.03
CA MET A 108 -11.46 -8.83 5.03
C MET A 108 -10.32 -7.80 4.98
N MET A 109 -9.85 -7.34 6.14
CA MET A 109 -8.75 -6.36 6.25
C MET A 109 -7.39 -6.97 5.90
N THR A 110 -7.20 -8.27 6.14
CA THR A 110 -5.99 -9.00 5.72
C THR A 110 -5.97 -9.12 4.20
N TRP A 111 -7.08 -9.57 3.60
CA TRP A 111 -7.15 -9.83 2.17
C TRP A 111 -7.24 -8.55 1.33
N GLY A 112 -7.91 -7.51 1.82
CA GLY A 112 -7.98 -6.18 1.19
C GLY A 112 -6.68 -5.39 1.30
N GLY A 113 -5.66 -5.97 1.92
CA GLY A 113 -4.37 -5.39 2.18
C GLY A 113 -3.42 -5.30 1.00
N ILE A 114 -3.85 -4.69 -0.10
CA ILE A 114 -3.11 -4.69 -1.36
C ILE A 114 -1.77 -3.96 -1.20
N ARG A 115 -0.68 -4.61 -1.62
CA ARG A 115 0.66 -4.03 -1.70
C ARG A 115 0.81 -3.30 -3.03
N GLY A 116 1.34 -2.08 -3.00
CA GLY A 116 1.53 -1.24 -4.17
C GLY A 116 2.99 -0.86 -4.40
N GLY A 117 3.20 0.09 -5.31
CA GLY A 117 4.52 0.51 -5.78
C GLY A 117 5.44 1.15 -4.74
N ILE A 118 4.89 1.67 -3.64
CA ILE A 118 5.72 2.16 -2.52
C ILE A 118 6.63 1.04 -1.97
N SER A 119 6.15 -0.20 -1.94
CA SER A 119 6.96 -1.35 -1.49
C SER A 119 8.18 -1.56 -2.39
N ILE A 120 7.99 -1.42 -3.71
CA ILE A 120 9.06 -1.56 -4.70
C ILE A 120 10.03 -0.38 -4.61
N ALA A 121 9.52 0.84 -4.44
CA ALA A 121 10.37 2.02 -4.24
C ALA A 121 11.28 1.88 -3.01
N LEU A 122 10.77 1.29 -1.92
CA LEU A 122 11.59 0.99 -0.75
C LEU A 122 12.63 -0.10 -1.02
N ALA A 123 12.28 -1.16 -1.74
CA ALA A 123 13.26 -2.18 -2.15
C ALA A 123 14.37 -1.60 -3.05
N LEU A 124 14.03 -0.67 -3.95
CA LEU A 124 14.98 0.06 -4.80
C LEU A 124 15.90 0.99 -4.02
N SER A 125 15.45 1.49 -2.87
CA SER A 125 16.27 2.36 -2.01
C SER A 125 17.34 1.61 -1.22
N LEU A 126 17.35 0.26 -1.25
CA LEU A 126 18.36 -0.56 -0.60
C LEU A 126 19.73 -0.42 -1.29
N GLN A 127 20.77 -0.38 -0.47
CA GLN A 127 22.15 -0.39 -0.96
C GLN A 127 22.52 -1.79 -1.49
N PRO A 128 23.42 -1.91 -2.49
CA PRO A 128 23.81 -3.20 -3.08
C PRO A 128 24.28 -4.23 -2.04
N GLU A 129 24.93 -3.79 -0.96
CA GLU A 129 25.46 -4.63 0.12
C GLU A 129 24.35 -5.28 0.97
N MET A 130 23.09 -4.86 0.79
CA MET A 130 21.93 -5.35 1.55
C MET A 130 21.13 -6.41 0.80
N GLU A 131 21.75 -7.18 -0.10
CA GLU A 131 21.06 -8.19 -0.92
C GLU A 131 19.88 -7.59 -1.69
N ARG A 132 20.09 -6.41 -2.29
CA ARG A 132 19.03 -5.62 -2.96
C ARG A 132 18.25 -6.47 -3.97
N GLU A 133 18.93 -7.28 -4.76
CA GLU A 133 18.30 -8.12 -5.79
C GLU A 133 17.31 -9.11 -5.19
N LEU A 134 17.68 -9.78 -4.09
CA LEU A 134 16.80 -10.70 -3.37
C LEU A 134 15.52 -10.00 -2.90
N PHE A 135 15.66 -8.89 -2.17
CA PHE A 135 14.51 -8.16 -1.63
C PHE A 135 13.64 -7.56 -2.73
N LEU A 136 14.25 -7.11 -3.82
CA LEU A 136 13.55 -6.56 -4.96
C LEU A 136 12.72 -7.64 -5.66
N THR A 137 13.30 -8.79 -5.98
CA THR A 137 12.57 -9.92 -6.59
C THR A 137 11.42 -10.41 -5.69
N VAL A 138 11.68 -10.60 -4.39
CA VAL A 138 10.65 -11.04 -3.42
C VAL A 138 9.51 -10.02 -3.33
N THR A 139 9.84 -8.72 -3.20
CA THR A 139 8.85 -7.65 -3.13
C THR A 139 8.02 -7.57 -4.41
N TYR A 140 8.66 -7.79 -5.56
CA TYR A 140 7.99 -7.81 -6.85
C TYR A 140 6.95 -8.92 -6.93
N VAL A 141 7.34 -10.15 -6.58
CA VAL A 141 6.42 -11.31 -6.56
C VAL A 141 5.22 -11.05 -5.67
N ILE A 142 5.44 -10.49 -4.47
CA ILE A 142 4.37 -10.14 -3.54
C ILE A 142 3.44 -9.07 -4.13
N VAL A 143 3.98 -7.99 -4.71
CA VAL A 143 3.20 -6.89 -5.28
C VAL A 143 2.35 -7.37 -6.46
N VAL A 144 2.92 -8.15 -7.37
CA VAL A 144 2.19 -8.74 -8.51
C VAL A 144 1.05 -9.64 -8.02
N PHE A 145 1.34 -10.53 -7.07
CA PHE A 145 0.30 -11.36 -6.46
C PHE A 145 -0.78 -10.51 -5.78
N SER A 146 -0.39 -9.42 -5.12
CA SER A 146 -1.32 -8.55 -4.42
C SER A 146 -2.25 -7.79 -5.38
N ILE A 147 -1.71 -7.23 -6.46
CA ILE A 147 -2.50 -6.49 -7.45
C ILE A 147 -3.43 -7.43 -8.23
N ILE A 148 -2.89 -8.55 -8.76
CA ILE A 148 -3.66 -9.45 -9.60
C ILE A 148 -4.50 -10.41 -8.74
N GLY A 149 -3.87 -11.11 -7.82
CA GLY A 149 -4.51 -12.10 -6.95
C GLY A 149 -5.47 -11.44 -5.97
N GLN A 150 -4.96 -10.63 -5.02
CA GLN A 150 -5.82 -10.02 -3.99
C GLN A 150 -6.77 -8.97 -4.58
N GLY A 151 -6.30 -8.15 -5.52
CA GLY A 151 -7.11 -7.09 -6.14
C GLY A 151 -8.32 -7.60 -6.92
N LEU A 152 -8.20 -8.70 -7.68
CA LEU A 152 -9.34 -9.27 -8.40
C LEU A 152 -10.28 -10.08 -7.48
N THR A 153 -9.74 -10.67 -6.40
CA THR A 153 -10.50 -11.60 -5.54
C THR A 153 -11.18 -10.93 -4.33
N ILE A 154 -10.76 -9.72 -3.95
CA ILE A 154 -11.35 -9.02 -2.78
C ILE A 154 -12.84 -8.72 -2.97
N GLY A 155 -13.28 -8.28 -4.15
CA GLY A 155 -14.68 -7.98 -4.42
C GLY A 155 -15.61 -9.21 -4.21
N PRO A 156 -15.33 -10.35 -4.86
CA PRO A 156 -16.04 -11.61 -4.61
C PRO A 156 -15.96 -12.07 -3.15
N LEU A 157 -14.81 -11.93 -2.50
CA LEU A 157 -14.62 -12.33 -1.10
C LEU A 157 -15.52 -11.53 -0.15
N VAL A 158 -15.53 -10.21 -0.28
CA VAL A 158 -16.37 -9.30 0.54
C VAL A 158 -17.84 -9.65 0.36
N LYS A 159 -18.29 -9.84 -0.89
CA LYS A 159 -19.68 -10.26 -1.17
C LYS A 159 -20.04 -11.59 -0.50
N LYS A 160 -19.12 -12.56 -0.50
CA LYS A 160 -19.34 -13.88 0.13
C LYS A 160 -19.41 -13.81 1.66
N ILE A 161 -18.62 -12.92 2.26
CA ILE A 161 -18.61 -12.72 3.73
C ILE A 161 -19.87 -11.98 4.19
N LEU A 162 -20.30 -10.94 3.48
CA LEU A 162 -21.47 -10.11 3.85
C LEU A 162 -22.82 -10.75 3.54
N LYS A 163 -22.88 -11.72 2.61
CA LYS A 163 -24.12 -12.43 2.24
C LYS A 163 -24.49 -13.56 3.22
N ARG A 164 -23.66 -13.82 4.23
CA ARG A 164 -23.92 -14.75 5.33
C ARG A 164 -24.14 -13.96 6.61
#